data_AF-A0A8I3A7Q3-F1
#
_entry.id   AF-A0A8I3A7Q3-F1
#
_cell.length_a   1.000
_cell.length_b   1.000
_cell.length_c   1.000
_cell.angle_alpha   90.00
_cell.angle_beta   90.00
_cell.angle_gamma   90.00
#
_symmetry.space_group_name_H-M   'P 1'
#
loop_
_entity.id
_entity.type
_entity.pdbx_description
1 polymer ?
#
loop_
_entity_poly.entity_id
_entity_poly.type
_entity_poly.pdbx_seq_one_letter_code
_entity_poly.pdbx_strand_id
1 'polypeptide(L)'
;MHTGPDQILYRAKSISPDLDKVIKVTRSYSIHLHDFCASHGHAPTIHGFQRSPGNVMVIVMDYLRGDHLGKEGTEESRNKMASQLRQLVKGFHLAGYVHGDLQLPNIYCVKDKIMLQDFDWGGKVGEASYPSQILTSILKEGHDMRNLKITKDDNERVLKTMLVSIGCSHSTLPN
;
A
#
# COMPACT_ATOMS: atom_id res chain seq x y z
N MET A 1 -12.38 3.48 -6.51
CA MET A 1 -11.33 4.45 -6.12
C MET A 1 -11.86 5.24 -4.95
N HIS A 2 -11.35 4.98 -3.74
CA HIS A 2 -11.62 5.80 -2.56
C HIS A 2 -10.58 6.92 -2.54
N THR A 3 -11.00 8.17 -2.31
CA THR A 3 -10.12 9.36 -2.28
C THR A 3 -10.39 10.10 -0.98
N GLY A 4 -9.34 10.36 -0.21
CA GLY A 4 -9.43 11.30 0.92
C GLY A 4 -9.70 12.73 0.43
N PRO A 5 -10.09 13.65 1.33
CA PRO A 5 -10.49 15.01 0.96
C PRO A 5 -9.39 15.84 0.27
N ASP A 6 -8.12 15.45 0.41
CA ASP A 6 -6.95 16.16 -0.14
C ASP A 6 -6.25 15.44 -1.31
N GLN A 7 -6.89 14.40 -1.87
CA GLN A 7 -6.33 13.62 -2.97
C GLN A 7 -7.26 13.61 -4.17
N ILE A 8 -6.69 13.78 -5.35
CA ILE A 8 -7.40 13.60 -6.61
C ILE A 8 -6.73 12.48 -7.42
N LEU A 9 -7.55 11.58 -7.97
CA LEU A 9 -7.13 10.51 -8.86
C LEU A 9 -7.80 10.66 -10.21
N TYR A 10 -7.00 10.74 -11.27
CA TYR A 10 -7.48 10.67 -12.64
C TYR A 10 -6.99 9.38 -13.29
N ARG A 11 -7.87 8.69 -14.00
CA ARG A 11 -7.48 7.62 -14.91
C ARG A 11 -7.32 8.22 -16.31
N ALA A 12 -6.09 8.25 -16.81
CA ALA A 12 -5.80 8.61 -18.19
C ALA A 12 -5.92 7.34 -19.04
N LYS A 13 -6.90 7.32 -19.95
CA LYS A 13 -7.10 6.21 -20.88
C LYS A 13 -6.23 6.38 -22.12
N SER A 14 -5.55 5.32 -22.53
CA SER A 14 -4.80 5.28 -23.78
C SER A 14 -5.60 4.54 -24.86
N ILE A 15 -5.22 4.75 -26.13
CA ILE A 15 -5.77 3.99 -27.27
C ILE A 15 -5.49 2.50 -27.09
N SER A 16 -4.31 2.16 -26.58
CA SER A 16 -3.98 0.81 -26.12
C SER A 16 -4.29 0.71 -24.62
N PRO A 17 -5.31 -0.06 -24.19
CA PRO A 17 -5.70 -0.13 -22.79
C PRO A 17 -4.55 -0.54 -21.85
N ASP A 18 -3.62 -1.37 -22.31
CA ASP A 18 -2.45 -1.77 -21.51
C ASP A 18 -1.51 -0.61 -21.15
N LEU A 19 -1.74 0.58 -21.72
CA LEU A 19 -1.02 1.81 -21.45
C LEU A 19 -1.83 2.81 -20.63
N ASP A 20 -2.98 2.42 -20.06
CA ASP A 20 -3.73 3.26 -19.13
C ASP A 20 -2.86 3.66 -17.93
N LYS A 21 -2.98 4.92 -17.51
CA LYS A 21 -2.24 5.48 -16.38
C LYS A 21 -3.18 6.01 -15.31
N VAL A 22 -2.67 6.08 -14.10
CA VAL A 22 -3.26 6.83 -12.99
C VAL A 22 -2.41 8.05 -12.75
N ILE A 23 -3.05 9.21 -12.69
CA ILE A 23 -2.45 10.47 -12.26
C ILE A 23 -3.01 10.74 -10.86
N LYS A 24 -2.13 10.72 -9.86
CA LYS A 24 -2.44 11.06 -8.47
C LYS A 24 -1.91 12.45 -8.16
N VAL A 25 -2.77 13.30 -7.62
CA VAL A 25 -2.41 14.62 -7.06
C VAL A 25 -2.65 14.55 -5.56
N THR A 26 -1.63 14.77 -4.74
CA THR A 26 -1.68 14.64 -3.27
C THR A 26 -0.69 15.57 -2.59
N ARG A 27 -0.83 15.78 -1.28
CA ARG A 27 0.09 16.59 -0.45
C ARG A 27 1.20 15.77 0.20
N SER A 28 1.02 14.46 0.30
CA SER A 28 1.99 13.55 0.90
C SER A 28 2.12 12.31 0.03
N TYR A 29 3.34 11.91 -0.28
CA TYR A 29 3.62 10.70 -1.05
C TYR A 29 5.01 10.18 -0.76
N SER A 30 5.11 8.92 -0.35
CA SER A 30 6.39 8.24 -0.17
C SER A 30 6.89 7.68 -1.50
N ILE A 31 7.52 8.54 -2.31
CA ILE A 31 8.09 8.14 -3.60
C ILE A 31 9.15 7.05 -3.44
N HIS A 32 9.95 7.10 -2.37
CA HIS A 32 11.01 6.11 -2.12
C HIS A 32 10.46 4.74 -1.69
N LEU A 33 9.41 4.71 -0.87
CA LEU A 33 8.76 3.44 -0.53
C LEU A 33 8.04 2.85 -1.74
N HIS A 34 7.37 3.68 -2.54
CA HIS A 34 6.78 3.23 -3.79
C HIS A 34 7.84 2.62 -4.69
N ASP A 35 8.91 3.36 -4.98
CA ASP A 35 10.00 2.91 -5.86
C ASP A 35 10.63 1.61 -5.36
N PHE A 36 10.84 1.47 -4.05
CA PHE A 36 11.26 0.21 -3.44
C PHE A 36 10.27 -0.93 -3.75
N CYS A 37 8.97 -0.73 -3.53
CA CYS A 37 7.99 -1.77 -3.83
C CYS A 37 7.91 -2.08 -5.34
N ALA A 38 7.99 -1.06 -6.19
CA ALA A 38 7.95 -1.20 -7.66
C ALA A 38 9.19 -1.92 -8.20
N SER A 39 10.37 -1.67 -7.66
CA SER A 39 11.62 -2.36 -8.06
C SER A 39 11.60 -3.84 -7.71
N HIS A 40 10.83 -4.24 -6.70
CA HIS A 40 10.54 -5.65 -6.37
C HIS A 40 9.29 -6.18 -7.12
N GLY A 41 8.73 -5.34 -8.00
CA GLY A 41 7.57 -5.61 -8.84
C GLY A 41 6.26 -5.76 -8.08
N HIS A 42 6.13 -5.14 -6.91
CA HIS A 42 4.98 -5.18 -6.03
C HIS A 42 4.30 -3.81 -5.86
N ALA A 43 4.53 -2.88 -6.78
CA ALA A 43 3.78 -1.64 -6.91
C ALA A 43 3.75 -1.22 -8.40
N PRO A 44 2.79 -0.39 -8.83
CA PRO A 44 2.74 0.14 -10.19
C PRO A 44 4.08 0.78 -10.60
N THR A 45 4.45 0.75 -11.88
CA THR A 45 5.61 1.53 -12.32
C THR A 45 5.27 3.01 -12.29
N ILE A 46 6.16 3.84 -11.76
CA ILE A 46 6.07 5.29 -11.85
C ILE A 46 6.65 5.75 -13.19
N HIS A 47 5.87 6.51 -13.95
CA HIS A 47 6.25 7.10 -15.23
C HIS A 47 6.60 8.59 -15.10
N GLY A 48 6.15 9.24 -14.02
CA GLY A 48 6.44 10.64 -13.77
C GLY A 48 6.19 11.02 -12.32
N PHE A 49 7.05 11.87 -11.79
CA PHE A 49 6.92 12.43 -10.46
C PHE A 49 7.33 13.90 -10.49
N GLN A 50 6.46 14.78 -9.98
CA GLN A 50 6.74 16.20 -9.87
C GLN A 50 6.27 16.72 -8.52
N ARG A 51 7.13 17.50 -7.86
CA ARG A 51 6.75 18.36 -6.73
C ARG A 51 6.56 19.78 -7.24
N SER A 52 5.40 20.33 -6.98
CA SER A 52 5.00 21.69 -7.35
C SER A 52 5.00 22.61 -6.11
N PRO A 53 5.05 23.94 -6.28
CA PRO A 53 4.90 24.90 -5.19
C PRO A 53 3.65 24.61 -4.35
N GLY A 54 3.75 24.85 -3.03
CA GLY A 54 2.65 24.55 -2.08
C GLY A 54 2.57 23.08 -1.63
N ASN A 55 3.66 22.32 -1.77
CA ASN A 55 3.80 20.91 -1.38
C ASN A 55 2.79 19.97 -2.07
N VAL A 56 2.37 20.31 -3.28
CA VAL A 56 1.55 19.43 -4.11
C VAL A 56 2.45 18.50 -4.90
N MET A 57 2.16 17.20 -4.87
CA MET A 57 2.87 16.17 -5.61
C MET A 57 1.95 15.61 -6.69
N VAL A 58 2.49 15.45 -7.90
CA VAL A 58 1.83 14.79 -9.03
C VAL A 58 2.60 13.53 -9.36
N ILE A 59 1.92 12.39 -9.34
CA ILE A 59 2.48 11.07 -9.60
C ILE A 59 1.72 10.44 -10.77
N VAL A 60 2.43 10.05 -11.81
CA VAL A 60 1.91 9.29 -12.95
C VAL A 60 2.41 7.87 -12.83
N MET A 61 1.51 6.90 -12.75
CA MET A 61 1.84 5.48 -12.57
C MET A 61 0.96 4.57 -13.42
N ASP A 62 1.34 3.31 -13.55
CA ASP A 62 0.50 2.32 -14.24
C ASP A 62 -0.88 2.17 -13.60
N TYR A 63 -1.91 2.00 -14.44
CA TYR A 63 -3.22 1.58 -13.96
C TYR A 63 -3.21 0.07 -13.67
N LEU A 64 -3.48 -0.31 -12.41
CA LEU A 64 -3.59 -1.72 -12.03
C LEU A 64 -4.88 -2.34 -12.59
N ARG A 65 -4.71 -3.38 -13.41
CA ARG A 65 -5.78 -4.23 -13.93
C ARG A 65 -5.81 -5.54 -13.15
N GLY A 66 -6.41 -5.50 -11.97
CA GLY A 66 -6.62 -6.68 -11.13
C GLY A 66 -7.67 -6.40 -10.09
N ASP A 67 -8.05 -7.45 -9.37
CA ASP A 67 -9.02 -7.38 -8.30
C ASP A 67 -8.33 -7.06 -6.98
N HIS A 68 -9.09 -6.52 -6.03
CA HIS A 68 -8.59 -6.36 -4.67
C HIS A 68 -8.36 -7.74 -4.05
N LEU A 69 -7.33 -7.84 -3.20
CA LEU A 69 -7.15 -9.04 -2.40
C LEU A 69 -8.41 -9.30 -1.56
N GLY A 70 -8.85 -10.55 -1.51
CA GLY A 70 -10.12 -10.91 -0.87
C GLY A 70 -10.17 -12.38 -0.47
N LYS A 71 -11.39 -12.84 -0.11
CA LYS A 71 -11.65 -14.23 0.27
C LYS A 71 -11.78 -15.18 -0.92
N GLU A 72 -11.89 -14.63 -2.12
CA GLU A 72 -12.07 -15.39 -3.35
C GLU A 72 -10.81 -16.21 -3.69
N GLY A 73 -11.00 -17.31 -4.44
CA GLY A 73 -9.93 -18.24 -4.80
C GLY A 73 -9.69 -19.37 -3.80
N THR A 74 -8.65 -20.17 -4.07
CA THR A 74 -8.26 -21.32 -3.23
C THR A 74 -7.47 -20.86 -2.00
N GLU A 75 -7.48 -21.69 -0.95
CA GLU A 75 -6.66 -21.44 0.24
C GLU A 75 -5.16 -21.34 -0.09
N GLU A 76 -4.68 -22.20 -1.00
CA GLU A 76 -3.30 -22.16 -1.48
C GLU A 76 -2.94 -20.82 -2.12
N SER A 77 -3.80 -20.29 -2.99
CA SER A 77 -3.60 -18.98 -3.62
C SER A 77 -3.57 -17.87 -2.58
N ARG A 78 -4.51 -17.88 -1.62
CA ARG A 78 -4.53 -16.91 -0.52
C ARG A 78 -3.26 -16.98 0.34
N ASN A 79 -2.80 -18.18 0.69
CA ASN A 79 -1.57 -18.38 1.46
C ASN A 79 -0.32 -17.93 0.70
N LYS A 80 -0.27 -18.17 -0.62
CA LYS A 80 0.79 -17.66 -1.50
C LYS A 80 0.80 -16.13 -1.51
N MET A 81 -0.35 -15.48 -1.66
CA MET A 81 -0.46 -14.02 -1.65
C MET A 81 -0.08 -13.44 -0.29
N ALA A 82 -0.53 -14.06 0.80
CA ALA A 82 -0.16 -13.68 2.16
C ALA A 82 1.35 -13.77 2.38
N SER A 83 1.99 -14.83 1.87
CA SER A 83 3.45 -14.99 1.95
C SER A 83 4.19 -13.88 1.20
N GLN A 84 3.80 -13.59 -0.05
CA GLN A 84 4.38 -12.48 -0.82
C GLN A 84 4.25 -11.15 -0.09
N LEU A 85 3.08 -10.85 0.47
CA LEU A 85 2.84 -9.60 1.18
C LEU A 85 3.67 -9.51 2.47
N ARG A 86 3.79 -10.60 3.24
CA ARG A 86 4.67 -10.65 4.43
C ARG A 86 6.14 -10.42 4.05
N GLN A 87 6.59 -11.03 2.97
CA GLN A 87 7.97 -10.85 2.48
C GLN A 87 8.22 -9.42 2.04
N LEU A 88 7.29 -8.79 1.32
CA LEU A 88 7.38 -7.39 0.92
C LEU A 88 7.45 -6.46 2.13
N VAL A 89 6.56 -6.64 3.11
CA VAL A 89 6.51 -5.82 4.33
C VAL A 89 7.80 -5.94 5.13
N LYS A 90 8.30 -7.17 5.31
CA LYS A 90 9.61 -7.40 5.92
C LYS A 90 10.72 -6.71 5.14
N GLY A 91 10.70 -6.77 3.81
CA GLY A 91 11.68 -6.15 2.93
C GLY A 91 11.75 -4.63 3.12
N PHE A 92 10.62 -3.92 3.05
CA PHE A 92 10.66 -2.47 3.21
C PHE A 92 10.91 -2.05 4.68
N HIS A 93 10.53 -2.86 5.67
CA HIS A 93 10.90 -2.63 7.07
C HIS A 93 12.41 -2.72 7.28
N LEU A 94 13.07 -3.71 6.68
CA LEU A 94 14.53 -3.85 6.71
C LEU A 94 15.22 -2.66 6.03
N ALA A 95 14.63 -2.14 4.96
CA ALA A 95 15.08 -0.91 4.30
C ALA A 95 14.75 0.39 5.06
N GLY A 96 14.13 0.30 6.25
CA GLY A 96 13.86 1.45 7.12
C GLY A 96 12.56 2.19 6.81
N TYR A 97 11.62 1.57 6.09
CA TYR A 97 10.34 2.17 5.73
C TYR A 97 9.15 1.57 6.48
N VAL A 98 8.03 2.30 6.48
CA VAL A 98 6.70 1.89 6.94
C VAL A 98 5.66 2.34 5.92
N HIS A 99 4.57 1.57 5.73
CA HIS A 99 3.51 1.93 4.79
C HIS A 99 2.37 2.75 5.43
N GLY A 100 1.91 2.34 6.62
CA GLY A 100 0.84 3.01 7.36
C GLY A 100 -0.57 2.63 6.95
N ASP A 101 -0.80 2.17 5.71
CA ASP A 101 -2.14 1.78 5.25
C ASP A 101 -2.21 0.42 4.54
N LEU A 102 -1.91 -0.66 5.27
CA LEU A 102 -1.92 -2.05 4.74
C LEU A 102 -3.31 -2.69 4.77
N GLN A 103 -4.35 -1.94 4.40
CA GLN A 103 -5.74 -2.42 4.35
C GLN A 103 -6.11 -2.97 2.95
N LEU A 104 -7.14 -3.83 2.88
CA LEU A 104 -7.56 -4.51 1.64
C LEU A 104 -7.74 -3.60 0.42
N PRO A 105 -8.34 -2.39 0.54
CA PRO A 105 -8.53 -1.53 -0.64
C PRO A 105 -7.22 -1.09 -1.31
N ASN A 106 -6.09 -1.18 -0.61
CA ASN A 106 -4.78 -0.76 -1.11
C ASN A 106 -3.93 -1.93 -1.64
N ILE A 107 -4.48 -3.14 -1.66
CA ILE A 107 -3.76 -4.36 -2.05
C ILE A 107 -4.51 -5.03 -3.19
N TYR A 108 -3.85 -5.10 -4.34
CA TYR A 108 -4.36 -5.71 -5.56
C TYR A 108 -3.72 -7.07 -5.80
N CYS A 109 -4.47 -7.98 -6.40
CA CYS A 109 -3.96 -9.21 -6.98
C CYS A 109 -3.97 -9.07 -8.50
N VAL A 110 -2.79 -9.08 -9.12
CA VAL A 110 -2.63 -9.00 -10.57
C VAL A 110 -1.85 -10.24 -11.01
N LYS A 111 -2.52 -11.18 -11.70
CA LYS A 111 -1.90 -12.42 -12.21
C LYS A 111 -1.11 -13.18 -11.13
N ASP A 112 -1.73 -13.45 -9.98
CA ASP A 112 -1.12 -14.11 -8.80
C ASP A 112 0.09 -13.38 -8.20
N LYS A 113 0.16 -12.06 -8.38
CA LYS A 113 1.14 -11.19 -7.73
C LYS A 113 0.44 -10.10 -6.93
N ILE A 114 0.86 -9.92 -5.69
CA ILE A 114 0.39 -8.80 -4.87
C ILE A 114 1.00 -7.49 -5.40
N MET A 115 0.16 -6.46 -5.52
CA MET A 115 0.55 -5.11 -5.89
C MET A 115 0.00 -4.16 -4.83
N LEU A 116 0.91 -3.42 -4.19
CA LEU A 116 0.58 -2.44 -3.17
C LEU A 116 0.33 -1.08 -3.82
N GLN A 117 -0.67 -0.36 -3.32
CA GLN A 117 -1.04 0.98 -3.74
C GLN A 117 -1.18 1.88 -2.51
N ASP A 118 -1.25 3.18 -2.76
CA ASP A 118 -1.52 4.23 -1.78
C ASP A 118 -0.41 4.47 -0.74
N PHE A 119 0.65 5.11 -1.20
CA PHE A 119 1.87 5.40 -0.43
C PHE A 119 1.82 6.77 0.30
N ASP A 120 0.65 7.32 0.58
CA ASP A 120 0.52 8.70 1.09
C ASP A 120 0.99 8.86 2.53
N TRP A 121 0.80 7.83 3.35
CA TRP A 121 1.17 7.83 4.76
C TRP A 121 2.53 7.18 5.01
N GLY A 122 3.03 6.44 4.01
CA GLY A 122 4.28 5.73 4.14
C GLY A 122 5.49 6.67 4.23
N GLY A 123 6.64 6.09 4.52
CA GLY A 123 7.88 6.87 4.67
C GLY A 123 8.90 6.15 5.52
N LYS A 124 9.94 6.87 5.94
CA LYS A 124 10.94 6.33 6.86
C LYS A 124 10.36 6.12 8.26
N VAL A 125 10.78 5.04 8.91
CA VAL A 125 10.44 4.76 10.31
C VAL A 125 10.88 5.95 11.19
N GLY A 126 10.00 6.42 12.07
CA GLY A 126 10.27 7.59 12.93
C GLY A 126 10.01 8.95 12.26
N GLU A 127 9.87 8.99 10.94
CA GLU A 127 9.50 10.20 10.19
C GLU A 127 8.01 10.16 9.80
N ALA A 128 7.56 9.06 9.19
CA ALA A 128 6.19 8.85 8.73
C ALA A 128 5.16 8.98 9.86
N SER A 129 4.06 9.67 9.60
CA SER A 129 3.00 9.92 10.57
C SER A 129 1.62 9.91 9.92
N TYR A 130 0.60 9.45 10.65
CA TYR A 130 -0.78 9.62 10.23
C TYR A 130 -1.14 11.11 10.15
N PRO A 131 -1.92 11.54 9.14
CA PRO A 131 -2.25 12.95 8.96
C PRO A 131 -3.19 13.49 10.05
N SER A 132 -3.97 12.62 10.69
CA SER A 132 -4.85 12.97 11.80
C SER A 132 -5.20 11.73 12.64
N GLN A 133 -5.95 11.93 13.73
CA GLN A 133 -6.50 10.85 14.54
C GLN A 133 -7.75 10.18 13.93
N ILE A 134 -8.23 10.68 12.78
CA ILE A 134 -9.40 10.13 12.07
C ILE A 134 -8.95 8.93 11.22
N LEU A 135 -8.76 7.81 11.90
CA LEU A 135 -8.37 6.52 11.31
C LEU A 135 -9.49 5.49 11.38
N THR A 136 -9.41 4.45 10.53
CA THR A 136 -10.29 3.27 10.62
C THR A 136 -10.06 2.51 11.93
N SER A 137 -11.02 1.69 12.35
CA SER A 137 -10.89 0.90 13.58
C SER A 137 -9.65 -0.01 13.56
N ILE A 138 -9.37 -0.66 12.42
CA ILE A 138 -8.22 -1.54 12.24
C ILE A 138 -6.89 -0.79 12.46
N LEU A 139 -6.79 0.46 12.01
CA LEU A 139 -5.58 1.26 12.20
C LEU A 139 -5.42 1.73 13.65
N LYS A 140 -6.53 2.08 14.32
CA LYS A 140 -6.56 2.57 15.72
C LYS A 140 -6.28 1.49 16.75
N GLU A 141 -6.78 0.28 16.52
CA GLU A 141 -6.73 -0.80 17.51
C GLU A 141 -5.29 -1.13 17.89
N GLY A 142 -4.90 -0.83 19.14
CA GLY A 142 -3.53 -1.09 19.62
C GLY A 142 -2.48 -0.02 19.23
N HIS A 143 -2.88 1.08 18.59
CA HIS A 143 -2.01 2.23 18.31
C HIS A 143 -2.18 3.33 19.37
N ASP A 144 -1.07 3.94 19.84
CA ASP A 144 -1.15 5.11 20.73
C ASP A 144 -1.53 6.37 19.94
N MET A 145 -2.82 6.71 19.94
CA MET A 145 -3.34 7.88 19.21
C MET A 145 -2.75 9.23 19.66
N ARG A 146 -2.01 9.30 20.77
CA ARG A 146 -1.26 10.50 21.18
C ARG A 146 0.04 10.67 20.39
N ASN A 147 0.53 9.60 19.77
CA ASN A 147 1.70 9.60 18.92
C ASN A 147 1.36 9.06 17.52
N LEU A 148 1.11 9.97 16.59
CA LEU A 148 0.72 9.63 15.21
C LEU A 148 1.84 9.00 14.38
N LYS A 149 3.03 8.75 14.95
CA LYS A 149 4.14 8.13 14.23
C LYS A 149 3.80 6.71 13.85
N ILE A 150 3.94 6.41 12.56
CA ILE A 150 3.68 5.08 12.03
C ILE A 150 4.88 4.20 12.36
N THR A 151 4.61 3.07 13.02
CA THR A 151 5.64 2.11 13.43
C THR A 151 5.66 0.86 12.54
N LYS A 152 6.68 0.03 12.71
CA LYS A 152 6.72 -1.30 12.10
C LYS A 152 5.62 -2.19 12.69
N ASP A 153 5.46 -2.14 14.00
CA ASP A 153 4.43 -2.87 14.75
C ASP A 153 3.02 -2.53 14.27
N ASP A 154 2.75 -1.26 13.93
CA ASP A 154 1.48 -0.86 13.31
C ASP A 154 1.23 -1.60 12.00
N ASN A 155 2.22 -1.64 11.10
CA ASN A 155 2.11 -2.37 9.85
C ASN A 155 1.89 -3.87 10.09
N GLU A 156 2.65 -4.48 11.00
CA GLU A 156 2.55 -5.90 11.30
C GLU A 156 1.18 -6.27 11.88
N ARG A 157 0.67 -5.45 12.80
CA ARG A 157 -0.65 -5.61 13.42
C ARG A 157 -1.77 -5.48 12.39
N VAL A 158 -1.77 -4.40 11.60
CA VAL A 158 -2.76 -4.16 10.54
C VAL A 158 -2.71 -5.28 9.50
N LEU A 159 -1.51 -5.69 9.08
CA LEU A 159 -1.30 -6.81 8.16
C LEU A 159 -1.87 -8.11 8.74
N LYS A 160 -1.58 -8.43 10.00
CA LYS A 160 -2.09 -9.63 10.67
C LYS A 160 -3.62 -9.64 10.72
N THR A 161 -4.23 -8.55 11.18
CA THR A 161 -5.69 -8.41 11.26
C THR A 161 -6.33 -8.54 9.88
N MET A 162 -5.74 -7.88 8.87
CA MET A 162 -6.20 -7.96 7.49
C MET A 162 -6.13 -9.40 6.95
N LEU A 163 -5.01 -10.10 7.13
CA LEU A 163 -4.84 -11.48 6.65
C LEU A 163 -5.81 -12.46 7.31
N VAL A 164 -6.08 -12.30 8.61
CA VAL A 164 -7.13 -13.06 9.31
C VAL A 164 -8.50 -12.79 8.70
N SER A 165 -8.80 -11.53 8.36
CA SER A 165 -10.09 -11.15 7.78
C SER A 165 -10.37 -11.84 6.45
N ILE A 166 -9.34 -12.22 5.68
CA ILE A 166 -9.46 -12.95 4.41
C ILE A 166 -9.22 -14.46 4.54
N GLY A 167 -9.20 -15.00 5.76
CA GLY A 167 -9.09 -16.44 6.00
C GLY A 167 -7.67 -16.99 5.87
N CYS A 168 -6.63 -16.15 6.00
CA CYS A 168 -5.24 -16.59 6.11
C CYS A 168 -4.84 -16.63 7.59
N SER A 169 -5.17 -17.72 8.29
CA SER A 169 -4.66 -18.00 9.65
C SER A 169 -3.23 -18.55 9.58
N HIS A 170 -2.46 -18.35 10.66
CA HIS A 170 -1.01 -18.57 10.75
C HIS A 170 -0.51 -19.88 10.10
N SER A 171 -0.01 -19.79 8.87
CA SER A 171 1.07 -20.66 8.43
C SER A 171 2.35 -20.14 9.09
N THR A 172 2.80 -20.84 10.12
CA THR A 172 4.20 -20.84 10.53
C THR A 172 5.04 -20.98 9.28
N LEU A 173 5.93 -20.01 9.03
CA LEU A 173 7.00 -20.18 8.04
C LEU A 173 7.65 -21.55 8.32
N PRO A 174 7.83 -22.43 7.32
CA PRO A 174 8.68 -23.59 7.53
C PRO A 174 10.08 -23.08 7.89
N ASN A 175 10.60 -23.63 8.99
CA ASN A 175 11.96 -23.41 9.48
C ASN A 175 13.00 -23.71 8.41
#